data_AF-A0A5W2M0S7-F1
#
_entry.id   AF-A0A5W2M0S7-F1
#
_cell.length_a   1.000
_cell.length_b   1.000
_cell.length_c   1.000
_cell.angle_alpha   90.00
_cell.angle_beta   90.00
_cell.angle_gamma   90.00
#
_symmetry.space_group_name_H-M   'P 1'
#
loop_
_entity.id
_entity.type
_entity.pdbx_description
1 polymer ?
#
loop_
_entity_poly.entity_id
_entity_poly.type
_entity_poly.pdbx_seq_one_letter_code
_entity_poly.pdbx_strand_id
1 'polypeptide(L)' 'DRGSIGLDENMRVIVSDAVNGGGVVQRLFWDFAGKEIALPPVKENYPGERFVEWHKREVFRGGH' A
#
# COMPACT_ATOMS: atom_id res chain seq x y z
N ASP A 1 -10.67 3.59 0.88
CA ASP A 1 -9.76 2.70 0.14
C ASP A 1 -10.44 1.33 0.00
N ARG A 2 -10.63 0.83 -1.22
CA ARG A 2 -11.37 -0.44 -1.47
C ARG A 2 -10.43 -1.66 -1.50
N GLY A 3 -9.28 -1.57 -0.81
CA GLY A 3 -8.25 -2.62 -0.79
C GLY A 3 -7.33 -2.58 -2.02
N SER A 4 -7.25 -1.42 -2.67
CA SER A 4 -6.51 -1.20 -3.93
C SER A 4 -5.07 -0.75 -3.73
N ILE A 5 -4.73 -0.19 -2.55
CA ILE A 5 -3.37 0.19 -2.13
C ILE A 5 -3.09 -0.43 -0.75
N GLY A 6 -1.83 -0.79 -0.50
CA GLY A 6 -1.35 -1.26 0.80
C GLY A 6 0.13 -0.95 1.02
N LEU A 7 0.70 -1.45 2.12
CA LEU A 7 2.13 -1.39 2.42
C LEU A 7 2.66 -2.79 2.72
N ASP A 8 3.90 -3.06 2.34
CA ASP A 8 4.62 -4.27 2.74
C ASP A 8 5.47 -4.07 4.01
N GLU A 9 6.10 -5.16 4.46
CA GLU A 9 7.00 -5.19 5.64
C GLU A 9 8.25 -4.31 5.50
N ASN A 10 8.58 -3.89 4.28
CA ASN A 10 9.69 -3.00 3.98
C ASN A 10 9.22 -1.55 3.79
N MET A 11 7.98 -1.23 4.19
CA MET A 11 7.37 0.09 4.05
C MET A 11 7.27 0.56 2.59
N ARG A 12 7.11 -0.38 1.66
CA ARG A 12 6.87 -0.08 0.25
C ARG A 12 5.39 -0.15 -0.08
N VAL A 13 4.94 0.78 -0.90
CA VAL A 13 3.57 0.80 -1.41
C VAL A 13 3.33 -0.39 -2.34
N ILE A 14 2.25 -1.13 -2.10
CA ILE A 14 1.78 -2.20 -2.98
C ILE A 14 0.41 -1.83 -3.57
N VAL A 15 0.16 -2.26 -4.80
CA VAL A 15 -1.07 -1.99 -5.55
C VAL A 15 -1.70 -3.32 -5.93
N SER A 16 -3.02 -3.43 -5.81
CA SER A 16 -3.75 -4.64 -6.18
C SER A 16 -3.87 -4.78 -7.70
N ASP A 17 -3.68 -6.00 -8.20
CA ASP A 17 -3.88 -6.34 -9.62
C ASP A 17 -5.34 -6.24 -10.10
N ALA A 18 -6.30 -6.10 -9.20
CA ALA A 18 -7.71 -5.88 -9.53
C ALA A 18 -8.01 -4.44 -10.00
N VAL A 19 -7.01 -3.56 -10.03
CA VAL A 19 -7.14 -2.15 -10.39
C VAL A 19 -7.08 -1.97 -11.91
N ASN A 20 -8.25 -1.82 -12.54
CA ASN A 20 -8.37 -1.59 -13.98
C ASN A 20 -9.00 -0.19 -14.22
N GLY A 21 -8.22 0.80 -14.66
CA GLY A 21 -8.75 2.13 -14.97
C GLY A 21 -7.76 3.05 -15.68
N GLY A 22 -8.28 3.97 -16.51
CA GLY A 22 -7.50 4.89 -17.37
C GLY A 22 -6.59 5.88 -16.64
N GLY A 23 -5.96 6.80 -17.40
CA GLY A 23 -4.71 7.53 -17.05
C GLY A 23 -4.56 8.19 -15.67
N VAL A 24 -5.64 8.47 -14.92
CA VAL A 24 -5.57 8.94 -13.51
C VAL A 24 -5.19 7.80 -12.55
N VAL A 25 -5.69 6.59 -12.79
CA VAL A 25 -5.33 5.38 -12.03
C VAL A 25 -3.88 4.99 -12.30
N GLN A 26 -3.40 5.15 -13.54
CA GLN A 26 -2.01 4.89 -13.90
C GLN A 26 -1.04 5.76 -13.09
N ARG A 27 -1.31 7.08 -12.99
CA ARG A 27 -0.48 8.01 -12.21
C ARG A 27 -0.57 7.81 -10.70
N LEU A 28 -1.75 7.53 -10.15
CA LEU A 28 -1.91 7.47 -8.69
C LEU A 28 -1.48 6.14 -8.07
N PHE A 29 -1.56 5.05 -8.83
CA PHE A 29 -1.23 3.73 -8.32
C PHE A 29 0.13 3.25 -8.83
N TRP A 30 0.40 3.26 -10.14
CA TRP A 30 1.66 2.74 -10.67
C TRP A 30 2.86 3.62 -10.37
N ASP A 31 2.70 4.94 -10.29
CA ASP A 31 3.83 5.81 -9.91
C ASP A 31 4.29 5.55 -8.47
N PHE A 32 3.48 4.91 -7.63
CA PHE A 32 3.82 4.65 -6.23
C PHE A 32 4.08 3.17 -5.92
N ALA A 33 3.63 2.24 -6.76
CA ALA A 33 3.93 0.82 -6.59
C ALA A 33 5.44 0.57 -6.44
N GLY A 34 5.82 -0.16 -5.38
CA GLY A 34 7.20 -0.49 -5.04
C GLY A 34 8.02 0.63 -4.41
N LYS A 35 7.50 1.86 -4.27
CA LYS A 35 8.20 2.97 -3.64
C LYS A 35 8.07 2.93 -2.12
N GLU A 36 9.13 3.32 -1.42
CA GLU A 36 9.10 3.54 0.02
C GLU A 36 8.24 4.76 0.37
N ILE A 37 7.48 4.67 1.46
CA ILE A 37 6.75 5.81 1.99
C ILE A 37 7.66 6.75 2.78
N ALA A 38 7.31 8.04 2.76
CA ALA A 38 7.87 8.97 3.73
C ALA A 38 7.34 8.61 5.12
N LEU A 39 8.25 8.34 6.05
CA LEU A 39 7.90 8.03 7.43
C LEU A 39 7.68 9.32 8.23
N PRO A 40 6.78 9.30 9.24
CA PRO A 40 6.66 10.41 10.17
C PRO A 40 8.01 10.73 10.82
N PRO A 41 8.28 11.99 11.24
CA PRO A 41 9.52 12.31 11.95
C PRO A 41 9.67 11.59 13.30
N VAL A 42 8.54 11.18 13.89
CA VAL A 42 8.43 10.57 15.21
C VAL A 42 8.15 9.08 15.05
N LYS A 43 9.02 8.22 15.61
CA LYS A 43 9.01 6.77 15.36
C LYS A 43 7.81 6.07 15.96
N GLU A 44 7.28 6.58 17.06
CA GLU A 44 6.07 6.07 17.74
C GLU A 44 4.82 6.16 16.85
N ASN A 45 4.86 7.02 15.83
CA ASN A 45 3.79 7.18 14.84
C ASN A 45 3.99 6.30 13.60
N TYR A 46 5.01 5.44 13.58
CA TYR A 46 5.19 4.52 12.47
C TYR A 46 4.03 3.53 12.43
N PRO A 47 3.67 3.04 11.23
CA PRO A 47 2.77 1.90 11.13
C PRO A 47 3.37 0.74 11.93
N GLY A 48 2.68 0.32 13.00
CA GLY A 48 3.13 -0.84 13.78
C GLY A 48 3.04 -2.10 12.93
N GLU A 49 4.05 -2.97 13.01
CA GLU A 49 4.17 -4.18 12.18
C GLU A 49 2.89 -5.03 12.17
N ARG A 50 2.29 -5.28 13.33
CA ARG A 50 1.04 -6.05 13.46
C ARG A 50 -0.13 -5.43 12.66
N PHE A 51 -0.19 -4.10 12.56
CA PHE A 51 -1.24 -3.42 11.81
C PHE A 51 -0.98 -3.48 10.31
N VAL A 52 0.29 -3.41 9.89
CA VAL A 52 0.70 -3.61 8.49
C VAL A 52 0.33 -5.02 8.04
N GLU A 53 0.70 -6.04 8.82
CA GLU A 53 0.38 -7.44 8.54
C GLU A 53 -1.13 -7.69 8.45
N TRP A 54 -1.90 -7.17 9.41
CA TRP A 54 -3.35 -7.28 9.40
C TRP A 54 -3.96 -6.61 8.18
N HIS A 55 -3.50 -5.41 7.82
CA HIS A 55 -4.01 -4.69 6.66
C HIS A 55 -3.71 -5.44 5.36
N LYS A 56 -2.51 -6.00 5.22
CA LYS A 56 -2.12 -6.83 4.07
C LYS A 56 -3.00 -8.07 3.94
N ARG A 57 -3.37 -8.71 5.05
CA ARG A 57 -4.15 -9.96 5.05
C ARG A 57 -5.66 -9.73 4.87
N GLU A 58 -6.22 -8.75 5.56
CA GLU A 58 -7.67 -8.62 5.73
C GLU A 58 -8.28 -7.52 4.86
N VAL A 59 -7.49 -6.50 4.49
CA VAL A 59 -7.98 -5.30 3.81
C VAL A 59 -7.51 -5.25 2.36
N PHE A 60 -6.23 -5.56 2.09
CA PHE A 60 -5.68 -5.57 0.75
C PHE A 60 -6.26 -6.72 -0.08
N ARG A 61 -6.78 -6.43 -1.28
CA ARG A 61 -7.47 -7.40 -2.15
C ARG A 61 -6.71 -7.53 -3.46
N GLY A 62 -5.50 -8.08 -3.43
CA GLY A 62 -4.61 -8.15 -4.60
C GLY A 62 -3.60 -9.29 -4.56
N GLY A 63 -4.01 -10.48 -4.10
CA GLY A 63 -3.15 -11.66 -4.07
C GLY A 63 -3.63 -12.74 -5.02
N HIS A 64 -2.98 -12.84 -6.18
CA HIS A 64 -2.68 -14.09 -6.88
C HIS A 64 -1.27 -13.98 -7.47
#